data_AF-A0A960XPG5-F1
#
_entry.id   AF-A0A960XPG5-F1
#
_cell.length_a   1.000
_cell.length_b   1.000
_cell.length_c   1.000
_cell.angle_alpha   90.00
_cell.angle_beta   90.00
_cell.angle_gamma   90.00
#
_symmetry.space_group_name_H-M   'P 1'
#
loop_
_entity.id
_entity.type
_entity.pdbx_description
1 polymer ?
#
loop_
_entity_poly.entity_id
_entity_poly.type
_entity_poly.pdbx_seq_one_letter_code
_entity_poly.pdbx_strand_id
1 'polypeptide(L)'
;MASGNQQPRDELVIGWVCQPWREGETELLADATARAAEEFIKRLRAQFPDYEWRCELRERRPRPVEPRGVDPLEMLAVGCGEKLARGWDFALVVTDAELLARTRPFTIGVPSSALETAVLSTSRFPRGEEDPWRRLAVMGLYFLGHMLG
;
A
#
# COMPACT_ATOMS: atom_id res chain seq x y z
N MET A 1 20.24 0.07 41.05
CA MET A 1 19.00 0.02 40.26
C MET A 1 19.41 0.31 38.82
N ALA A 2 19.33 -0.69 37.95
CA ALA A 2 19.91 -0.64 36.61
C ALA A 2 19.07 0.29 35.72
N SER A 3 19.68 1.37 35.24
CA SER A 3 19.20 2.12 34.08
C SER A 3 19.28 1.19 32.87
N GLY A 4 18.15 0.56 32.54
CA GLY A 4 18.03 -0.23 31.32
C GLY A 4 18.28 0.69 30.13
N ASN A 5 19.39 0.45 29.44
CA ASN A 5 19.76 1.15 28.22
C ASN A 5 18.70 0.74 27.16
N GLN A 6 17.66 1.55 27.00
CA GLN A 6 16.65 1.35 25.96
C GLN A 6 17.33 1.59 24.62
N GLN A 7 17.71 0.49 23.97
CA GLN A 7 18.21 0.52 22.61
C GLN A 7 17.12 1.16 21.73
N PRO A 8 17.43 2.16 20.89
CA PRO A 8 16.41 2.81 20.06
C PRO A 8 15.75 1.73 19.20
N ARG A 9 14.42 1.69 19.19
CA ARG A 9 13.68 0.82 18.27
C ARG A 9 13.94 1.33 16.86
N ASP A 10 14.23 0.43 15.93
CA ASP A 10 14.34 0.81 14.52
C ASP A 10 12.96 1.33 14.07
N GLU A 11 12.90 2.60 13.68
CA GLU A 11 11.71 3.20 13.10
C GLU A 11 11.56 2.68 11.67
N LEU A 12 10.38 2.14 11.35
CA LEU A 12 10.01 1.73 10.01
C LEU A 12 8.79 2.52 9.55
N VAL A 13 8.97 3.29 8.49
CA VAL A 13 7.96 4.15 7.88
C VAL A 13 7.44 3.49 6.61
N ILE A 14 6.15 3.17 6.62
CA ILE A 14 5.46 2.57 5.48
C ILE A 14 4.52 3.59 4.86
N GLY A 15 4.80 3.96 3.61
CA GLY A 15 3.97 4.86 2.85
C GLY A 15 2.83 4.16 2.12
N TRP A 16 1.63 4.69 2.24
CA TRP A 16 0.46 4.29 1.46
C TRP A 16 0.16 5.38 0.45
N VAL A 17 0.18 5.04 -0.84
CA VAL A 17 -0.10 5.98 -1.93
C VAL A 17 -1.46 5.64 -2.53
N CYS A 18 -2.44 6.51 -2.35
CA CYS A 18 -3.73 6.42 -3.04
C CYS A 18 -3.61 7.05 -4.43
N GLN A 19 -3.71 6.24 -5.48
CA GLN A 19 -3.71 6.66 -6.89
C GLN A 19 -5.08 6.35 -7.52
N PRO A 20 -6.04 7.28 -7.41
CA PRO A 20 -7.32 7.16 -8.09
C PRO A 20 -7.20 7.44 -9.59
N TRP A 21 -8.12 6.86 -10.36
CA TRP A 21 -8.31 7.12 -11.80
C TRP A 21 -9.75 7.51 -12.12
N ARG A 22 -10.72 7.13 -11.29
CA ARG A 22 -12.12 7.54 -11.46
C ARG A 22 -12.44 8.71 -10.54
N GLU A 23 -12.90 9.82 -11.11
CA GLU A 23 -13.32 11.00 -10.34
C GLU A 23 -14.41 10.64 -9.32
N GLY A 24 -15.37 9.78 -9.68
CA GLY A 24 -16.47 9.37 -8.79
C GLY A 24 -16.11 8.33 -7.72
N GLU A 25 -14.95 7.67 -7.80
CA GLU A 25 -14.52 6.65 -6.81
C GLU A 25 -13.34 7.13 -5.97
N THR A 26 -12.88 8.36 -6.17
CA THR A 26 -11.68 8.91 -5.50
C THR A 26 -11.84 8.94 -3.98
N GLU A 27 -12.96 9.45 -3.47
CA GLU A 27 -13.22 9.53 -2.03
C GLU A 27 -13.33 8.15 -1.38
N LEU A 28 -13.99 7.20 -2.08
CA LEU A 28 -14.13 5.82 -1.60
C LEU A 28 -12.79 5.10 -1.55
N LEU A 29 -11.95 5.26 -2.58
CA LEU A 29 -10.62 4.69 -2.60
C LEU A 29 -9.73 5.29 -1.51
N ALA A 30 -9.80 6.62 -1.31
CA ALA A 30 -9.05 7.30 -0.27
C ALA A 30 -9.45 6.84 1.14
N ASP A 31 -10.76 6.80 1.46
CA ASP A 31 -11.25 6.29 2.75
C ASP A 31 -10.86 4.82 2.97
N ALA A 32 -11.02 3.97 1.95
CA ALA A 32 -10.63 2.57 2.04
C ALA A 32 -9.11 2.41 2.26
N THR A 33 -8.29 3.23 1.60
CA THR A 33 -6.83 3.22 1.77
C THR A 33 -6.42 3.69 3.15
N ALA A 34 -7.03 4.76 3.67
CA ALA A 34 -6.76 5.28 5.00
C ALA A 34 -7.08 4.25 6.10
N ARG A 35 -8.27 3.65 6.05
CA ARG A 35 -8.68 2.60 7.00
C ARG A 35 -7.81 1.34 6.89
N ALA A 36 -7.39 0.99 5.67
CA ALA A 36 -6.49 -0.13 5.46
C ALA A 36 -5.12 0.12 6.11
N ALA A 37 -4.57 1.32 5.94
CA ALA A 37 -3.32 1.74 6.56
C ALA A 37 -3.37 1.68 8.09
N GLU A 38 -4.47 2.14 8.70
CA GLU A 38 -4.70 2.07 10.15
C GLU A 38 -4.78 0.61 10.67
N GLU A 39 -5.54 -0.25 10.00
CA GLU A 39 -5.65 -1.65 10.39
C GLU A 39 -4.34 -2.41 10.17
N PHE A 40 -3.63 -2.10 9.08
CA PHE A 40 -2.33 -2.66 8.77
C PHE A 40 -1.30 -2.34 9.85
N ILE A 41 -1.19 -1.06 10.26
CA ILE A 41 -0.21 -0.65 11.28
C ILE A 41 -0.55 -1.25 12.65
N LYS A 42 -1.84 -1.35 12.99
CA LYS A 42 -2.31 -2.02 14.21
C LYS A 42 -1.87 -3.48 14.24
N ARG A 43 -1.98 -4.20 13.12
CA ARG A 43 -1.55 -5.60 13.02
C ARG A 43 -0.04 -5.76 13.08
N LEU A 44 0.73 -4.86 12.46
CA LEU A 44 2.20 -4.88 12.55
C LEU A 44 2.68 -4.67 13.98
N ARG A 45 2.14 -3.67 14.68
CA ARG A 45 2.49 -3.40 16.09
C ARG A 45 2.16 -4.58 17.01
N ALA A 46 1.07 -5.29 16.73
CA ALA A 46 0.71 -6.48 17.50
C ALA A 46 1.63 -7.68 17.24
N GLN A 47 2.11 -7.85 16.00
CA GLN A 47 2.95 -8.98 15.60
C GLN A 47 4.44 -8.74 15.87
N PHE A 48 4.89 -7.49 15.77
CA PHE A 48 6.29 -7.09 15.85
C PHE A 48 6.45 -5.88 16.79
N PRO A 49 6.26 -6.07 18.12
CA PRO A 49 6.24 -4.98 19.09
C PRO A 49 7.60 -4.30 19.33
N ASP A 50 8.68 -4.92 18.85
CA ASP A 50 10.05 -4.43 19.02
C ASP A 50 10.44 -3.33 18.02
N TYR A 51 9.63 -3.12 16.97
CA TYR A 51 9.83 -2.04 15.99
C TYR A 51 8.92 -0.85 16.27
N GLU A 52 9.39 0.34 15.90
CA GLU A 52 8.56 1.53 15.89
C GLU A 52 7.93 1.72 14.52
N TRP A 53 6.67 1.29 14.40
CA TRP A 53 5.96 1.35 13.12
C TRP A 53 5.26 2.69 12.92
N ARG A 54 5.59 3.39 11.83
CA ARG A 54 4.89 4.59 11.34
C ARG A 54 4.24 4.32 9.99
N CYS A 55 3.09 4.94 9.79
CA CYS A 55 2.38 4.89 8.52
C CYS A 55 2.13 6.32 8.04
N GLU A 56 2.35 6.56 6.75
CA GLU A 56 2.02 7.83 6.11
C GLU A 56 1.11 7.59 4.92
N LEU A 57 0.10 8.45 4.76
CA LEU A 57 -0.82 8.40 3.63
C LEU A 57 -0.53 9.53 2.66
N ARG A 58 -0.49 9.20 1.37
CA ARG A 58 -0.35 10.15 0.28
C ARG A 58 -1.45 9.96 -0.76
N GLU A 59 -2.37 10.91 -0.80
CA GLU A 59 -3.34 11.01 -1.89
C GLU A 59 -2.73 11.74 -3.09
N ARG A 60 -2.91 11.14 -4.28
CA ARG A 60 -2.55 11.74 -5.55
C ARG A 60 -3.81 12.20 -6.28
N ARG A 61 -3.67 13.24 -7.11
CA ARG A 61 -4.78 13.70 -7.95
C ARG A 61 -5.18 12.61 -8.95
N PRO A 62 -6.48 12.48 -9.26
CA PRO A 62 -6.94 11.62 -10.35
C PRO A 62 -6.24 11.99 -11.66
N ARG A 63 -5.95 10.98 -12.47
CA ARG A 63 -5.47 11.20 -13.83
C ARG A 63 -6.70 11.31 -14.76
N PRO A 64 -6.74 12.30 -15.67
CA PRO A 64 -7.95 12.68 -16.41
C PRO A 64 -8.42 11.65 -17.45
N VAL A 65 -7.66 10.57 -17.67
CA VAL A 65 -8.02 9.51 -18.63
C VAL A 65 -7.95 8.18 -17.90
N GLU A 66 -9.10 7.52 -17.74
CA GLU A 66 -9.17 6.15 -17.22
C GLU A 66 -8.53 5.21 -18.24
N PRO A 67 -7.43 4.52 -17.90
CA PRO A 67 -6.78 3.60 -18.80
C PRO A 67 -7.58 2.29 -18.81
N ARG A 68 -7.60 1.59 -19.96
CA ARG A 68 -8.18 0.23 -20.06
C ARG A 68 -7.54 -0.76 -19.07
N GLY A 69 -6.34 -0.43 -18.60
CA GLY A 69 -5.61 -1.07 -17.53
C GLY A 69 -4.27 -0.35 -17.34
N VAL A 70 -3.67 -0.48 -16.16
CA VAL A 70 -2.41 0.17 -15.81
C VAL A 70 -1.30 -0.87 -15.78
N ASP A 71 -0.15 -0.57 -16.38
CA ASP A 71 1.05 -1.40 -16.22
C ASP A 71 1.50 -1.33 -14.75
N PRO A 72 1.59 -2.46 -14.02
CA PRO A 72 2.08 -2.46 -12.65
C PRO A 72 3.43 -1.78 -12.47
N LEU A 73 4.31 -1.82 -13.48
CA LEU A 73 5.62 -1.18 -13.43
C LEU A 73 5.51 0.35 -13.29
N GLU A 74 4.54 0.98 -13.95
CA GLU A 74 4.30 2.42 -13.80
C GLU A 74 3.86 2.77 -12.38
N MET A 75 3.05 1.92 -11.74
CA MET A 75 2.60 2.15 -10.37
C MET A 75 3.70 1.87 -9.36
N LEU A 76 4.52 0.85 -9.57
CA LEU A 76 5.72 0.60 -8.77
C LEU A 76 6.69 1.79 -8.84
N ALA A 77 6.88 2.38 -10.03
CA ALA A 77 7.69 3.58 -10.18
C ALA A 77 7.10 4.79 -9.43
N VAL A 78 5.78 4.94 -9.42
CA VAL A 78 5.09 5.97 -8.60
C VAL A 78 5.36 5.76 -7.11
N GLY A 79 5.19 4.54 -6.60
CA GLY A 79 5.45 4.22 -5.20
C GLY A 79 6.90 4.45 -4.81
N CYS A 80 7.83 3.99 -5.64
CA CYS A 80 9.27 4.21 -5.44
C CYS A 80 9.63 5.71 -5.44
N GLY A 81 9.03 6.51 -6.32
CA GLY A 81 9.23 7.95 -6.35
C GLY A 81 8.78 8.64 -5.06
N GLU A 82 7.59 8.32 -4.54
CA GLU A 82 7.11 8.88 -3.27
C GLU A 82 7.93 8.37 -2.08
N LYS A 83 8.33 7.09 -2.09
CA LYS A 83 9.21 6.47 -1.10
C LYS A 83 10.51 7.24 -0.96
N LEU A 84 11.22 7.44 -2.07
CA LEU A 84 12.49 8.17 -2.10
C LEU A 84 12.32 9.65 -1.71
N ALA A 85 11.24 10.29 -2.16
CA ALA A 85 10.99 11.70 -1.86
C ALA A 85 10.70 11.96 -0.37
N ARG A 86 10.22 10.96 0.37
CA ARG A 86 9.77 11.08 1.76
C ARG A 86 10.63 10.32 2.76
N GLY A 87 11.60 9.54 2.27
CA GLY A 87 12.43 8.69 3.12
C GLY A 87 11.62 7.56 3.77
N TRP A 88 10.64 7.01 3.06
CA TRP A 88 9.93 5.81 3.53
C TRP A 88 10.79 4.56 3.30
N ASP A 89 10.64 3.55 4.15
CA ASP A 89 11.33 2.26 3.99
C ASP A 89 10.60 1.37 2.97
N PHE A 90 9.26 1.41 2.99
CA PHE A 90 8.41 0.67 2.06
C PHE A 90 7.28 1.54 1.51
N ALA A 91 6.81 1.22 0.31
CA ALA A 91 5.64 1.86 -0.28
C ALA A 91 4.58 0.87 -0.77
N LEU A 92 3.32 1.13 -0.45
CA LEU A 92 2.15 0.42 -0.91
C LEU A 92 1.27 1.36 -1.73
N VAL A 93 1.18 1.13 -3.03
CA VAL A 93 0.33 1.91 -3.94
C VAL A 93 -1.02 1.23 -4.07
N VAL A 94 -2.11 1.96 -3.86
CA VAL A 94 -3.49 1.47 -4.00
C VAL A 94 -4.17 2.22 -5.15
N THR A 95 -4.83 1.48 -6.03
CA THR A 95 -5.51 2.03 -7.20
C THR A 95 -6.86 1.36 -7.47
N ASP A 96 -7.80 2.11 -8.05
CA ASP A 96 -9.10 1.66 -8.54
C ASP A 96 -9.04 1.10 -9.97
N ALA A 97 -7.94 1.33 -10.69
CA ALA A 97 -7.75 0.84 -12.05
C ALA A 97 -7.36 -0.65 -12.08
N GLU A 98 -7.76 -1.34 -13.14
CA GLU A 98 -7.32 -2.72 -13.39
C GLU A 98 -5.82 -2.77 -13.69
N LEU A 99 -5.12 -3.73 -13.09
CA LEU A 99 -3.70 -3.97 -13.35
C LEU A 99 -3.53 -4.96 -14.51
N LEU A 100 -2.70 -4.58 -15.48
CA LEU A 100 -2.38 -5.44 -16.62
C LEU A 100 -1.58 -6.66 -16.15
N ALA A 101 -2.16 -7.85 -16.33
CA ALA A 101 -1.49 -9.11 -16.05
C ALA A 101 -0.82 -9.65 -17.32
N ARG A 102 0.46 -10.06 -17.22
CA ARG A 102 1.22 -10.59 -18.37
C ARG A 102 0.97 -12.08 -18.62
N THR A 103 0.75 -12.85 -17.56
CA THR A 103 0.68 -14.33 -17.62
C THR A 103 -0.58 -14.91 -16.99
N ARG A 104 -1.44 -14.06 -16.41
CA ARG A 104 -2.67 -14.47 -15.72
C ARG A 104 -3.86 -13.70 -16.30
N PRO A 105 -5.10 -14.20 -16.14
CA PRO A 105 -6.30 -13.47 -16.59
C PRO A 105 -6.47 -12.09 -15.91
N PHE A 106 -6.00 -11.96 -14.67
CA PHE A 106 -5.99 -10.70 -13.92
C PHE A 106 -4.94 -10.76 -12.80
N THR A 107 -4.60 -9.60 -12.21
CA THR A 107 -3.84 -9.52 -10.96
C THR A 107 -4.45 -8.48 -10.01
N ILE A 108 -4.49 -8.81 -8.71
CA ILE A 108 -4.96 -7.90 -7.65
C ILE A 108 -3.80 -7.04 -7.14
N GLY A 109 -2.56 -7.43 -7.42
CA GLY A 109 -1.41 -6.63 -7.05
C GLY A 109 -0.09 -7.28 -7.44
N VAL A 110 0.97 -6.49 -7.35
CA VAL A 110 2.34 -6.90 -7.74
C VAL A 110 3.31 -6.31 -6.72
N PRO A 111 4.04 -7.14 -5.96
CA PRO A 111 5.15 -6.68 -5.12
C PRO A 111 6.45 -6.61 -5.92
N SER A 112 7.39 -5.80 -5.43
CA SER A 112 8.78 -5.76 -5.88
C SER A 112 9.70 -5.58 -4.69
N SER A 113 10.41 -6.65 -4.30
CA SER A 113 11.39 -6.59 -3.21
C SER A 113 12.58 -5.69 -3.59
N ALA A 114 12.97 -5.65 -4.87
CA ALA A 114 14.04 -4.78 -5.35
C ALA A 114 13.72 -3.27 -5.25
N LEU A 115 12.44 -2.90 -5.27
CA LEU A 115 11.98 -1.52 -5.12
C LEU A 115 11.41 -1.25 -3.73
N GLU A 116 11.32 -2.26 -2.86
CA GLU A 116 10.60 -2.21 -1.58
C GLU A 116 9.22 -1.56 -1.74
N THR A 117 8.56 -1.86 -2.87
CA THR A 117 7.29 -1.26 -3.26
C THR A 117 6.33 -2.34 -3.76
N ALA A 118 5.05 -2.20 -3.44
CA ALA A 118 3.99 -3.02 -4.03
C ALA A 118 2.85 -2.15 -4.56
N VAL A 119 2.12 -2.67 -5.55
CA VAL A 119 0.87 -2.09 -6.04
C VAL A 119 -0.29 -3.05 -5.77
N LEU A 120 -1.43 -2.48 -5.39
CA LEU A 120 -2.69 -3.14 -5.06
C LEU A 120 -3.81 -2.49 -5.87
N SER A 121 -4.69 -3.30 -6.45
CA SER A 121 -5.87 -2.84 -7.18
C SER A 121 -7.16 -3.31 -6.53
N THR A 122 -8.10 -2.39 -6.36
CA THR A 122 -9.45 -2.66 -5.87
C THR A 122 -10.44 -2.98 -7.00
N SER A 123 -10.02 -2.86 -8.27
CA SER A 123 -10.89 -3.04 -9.46
C SER A 123 -11.64 -4.39 -9.52
N ARG A 124 -11.11 -5.41 -8.85
CA ARG A 124 -11.66 -6.77 -8.80
C ARG A 124 -12.26 -7.14 -7.45
N PHE A 125 -12.41 -6.17 -6.54
CA PHE A 125 -13.10 -6.43 -5.29
C PHE A 125 -14.61 -6.60 -5.56
N PRO A 126 -15.31 -7.51 -4.85
CA PRO A 126 -16.74 -7.67 -5.01
C PRO A 126 -17.50 -6.35 -4.84
N ARG A 127 -18.42 -6.08 -5.77
CA ARG A 127 -19.33 -4.94 -5.64
C ARG A 127 -20.20 -5.15 -4.40
N GLY A 128 -20.23 -4.17 -3.51
CA GLY A 128 -20.96 -4.26 -2.24
C GLY A 128 -20.22 -4.99 -1.12
N GLU A 129 -18.91 -5.24 -1.25
CA GLU A 129 -18.09 -5.61 -0.09
C GLU A 129 -18.19 -4.51 0.97
N GLU A 130 -18.66 -4.86 2.17
CA GLU A 130 -18.91 -3.88 3.25
C GLU A 130 -17.60 -3.23 3.75
N ASP A 131 -16.50 -3.99 3.77
CA ASP A 131 -15.22 -3.58 4.34
C ASP A 131 -14.02 -3.84 3.40
N PRO A 132 -13.94 -3.17 2.23
CA PRO A 132 -12.84 -3.38 1.27
C PRO A 132 -11.46 -3.05 1.86
N TRP A 133 -11.42 -2.14 2.83
CA TRP A 133 -10.21 -1.76 3.57
C TRP A 133 -9.58 -2.93 4.35
N ARG A 134 -10.38 -3.87 4.86
CA ARG A 134 -9.84 -5.06 5.57
C ARG A 134 -9.02 -5.94 4.64
N ARG A 135 -9.54 -6.15 3.42
CA ARG A 135 -8.85 -6.90 2.38
C ARG A 135 -7.58 -6.20 1.96
N LEU A 136 -7.62 -4.88 1.77
CA LEU A 136 -6.43 -4.08 1.47
C LEU A 136 -5.37 -4.21 2.58
N ALA A 137 -5.75 -4.12 3.86
CA ALA A 137 -4.82 -4.26 4.98
C ALA A 137 -4.15 -5.64 4.99
N VAL A 138 -4.92 -6.72 4.80
CA VAL A 138 -4.40 -8.09 4.73
C VAL A 138 -3.45 -8.26 3.53
N MET A 139 -3.84 -7.75 2.37
CA MET A 139 -3.01 -7.80 1.16
C MET A 139 -1.74 -6.96 1.29
N GLY A 140 -1.82 -5.82 1.98
CA GLY A 140 -0.66 -5.00 2.34
C GLY A 140 0.33 -5.78 3.20
N LEU A 141 -0.14 -6.49 4.23
CA LEU A 141 0.72 -7.35 5.06
C LEU A 141 1.35 -8.48 4.24
N TYR A 142 0.56 -9.12 3.38
CA TYR A 142 1.03 -10.18 2.49
C TYR A 142 2.17 -9.68 1.58
N PHE A 143 2.01 -8.52 0.95
CA PHE A 143 3.06 -7.95 0.10
C PHE A 143 4.25 -7.39 0.87
N LEU A 144 4.05 -6.85 2.07
CA LEU A 144 5.17 -6.50 2.93
C LEU A 144 6.04 -7.72 3.23
N GLY A 145 5.42 -8.87 3.54
CA GLY A 145 6.12 -10.14 3.68
C GLY A 145 6.97 -10.47 2.45
N HIS A 146 6.40 -10.40 1.25
CA HIS A 146 7.15 -10.62 -0.01
C HIS A 146 8.33 -9.67 -0.21
N MET A 147 8.23 -8.43 0.26
CA MET A 147 9.31 -7.45 0.13
C MET A 147 10.45 -7.70 1.11
N LEU A 148 10.15 -8.30 2.27
CA LEU A 148 11.13 -8.63 3.32
C LEU A 148 11.89 -9.94 3.06
N GLY A 149 11.42 -10.81 2.16
CA GLY A 149 12.06 -12.08 1.79
C GLY A 149 11.51 -13.26 2.57
#